data_AF-A0AAD4ZLC5-F1
#
_entry.id   AF-A0AAD4ZLC5-F1
#
_cell.length_a   1.000
_cell.length_b   1.000
_cell.length_c   1.000
_cell.angle_alpha   90.00
_cell.angle_beta   90.00
_cell.angle_gamma   90.00
#
_symmetry.space_group_name_H-M   'P 1'
#
loop_
_entity.id
_entity.type
_entity.pdbx_description
1 polymer ?
#
loop_
_entity_poly.entity_id
_entity_poly.type
_entity_poly.pdbx_seq_one_letter_code
_entity_poly.pdbx_strand_id
1 'polypeptide(L)'
;MINRSVVPDIVSYNSLIYGLCNMGLWKRALALFEIMNEKGIIPDVVTFTSLTPAACKSGKWEEAVRLFRNLIDCGTLPNIVIFNSALDALCKDGKTAEALNLVEEMLLRGVKPDLVTYNSLIN
;
A
#
# COMPACT_ATOMS: atom_id res chain seq x y z
N MET A 1 35.04 -1.24 19.52
CA MET A 1 33.93 -1.16 18.55
C MET A 1 32.94 -0.16 19.08
N ILE A 2 32.80 1.01 18.45
CA ILE A 2 31.87 2.05 18.91
C ILE A 2 30.47 1.55 18.56
N ASN A 3 29.77 0.98 19.55
CA ASN A 3 28.36 0.66 19.44
C ASN A 3 27.61 2.00 19.44
N ARG A 4 27.54 2.65 18.27
CA ARG A 4 26.64 3.79 18.09
C ARG A 4 25.25 3.18 18.12
N SER A 5 24.54 3.39 19.23
CA SER A 5 23.11 3.15 19.35
C SER A 5 22.39 4.09 18.39
N VAL A 6 22.41 3.78 17.10
CA VAL A 6 21.64 4.52 16.10
C VAL A 6 20.18 4.17 16.36
N VAL A 7 19.43 5.14 16.86
CA VAL A 7 17.99 5.00 17.03
C VAL A 7 17.38 5.01 15.63
N PRO A 8 16.74 3.91 15.18
CA PRO A 8 16.13 3.87 13.86
C PRO A 8 15.03 4.94 13.77
N ASP A 9 15.07 5.72 12.70
CA ASP A 9 14.09 6.76 12.37
C ASP A 9 13.18 6.32 11.21
N ILE A 10 12.25 7.21 10.82
CA ILE A 10 11.31 6.96 9.72
C ILE A 10 12.01 6.55 8.43
N VAL A 11 13.16 7.16 8.11
CA VAL A 11 13.93 6.86 6.89
C VAL A 11 14.50 5.44 6.95
N SER A 12 15.02 5.04 8.10
CA SER A 12 15.55 3.69 8.34
C SER A 12 14.45 2.64 8.18
N TYR A 13 13.27 2.86 8.76
CA TYR A 13 12.12 1.97 8.63
C TYR A 13 11.62 1.88 7.19
N ASN A 14 11.41 3.03 6.54
CA ASN A 14 10.92 3.09 5.16
C ASN A 14 11.86 2.35 4.20
N SER A 15 13.18 2.50 4.37
CA SER A 15 14.18 1.81 3.54
C SER A 15 14.08 0.28 3.68
N LEU A 16 13.94 -0.22 4.92
CA LEU A 16 13.82 -1.66 5.17
C LEU A 16 12.47 -2.22 4.71
N ILE A 17 11.37 -1.50 4.98
CA ILE A 17 10.03 -1.87 4.52
C ILE A 17 10.01 -1.96 2.99
N TYR A 18 10.51 -0.94 2.30
CA TYR A 18 10.59 -0.93 0.84
C TYR A 18 11.39 -2.12 0.29
N GLY A 19 12.57 -2.40 0.87
CA GLY A 19 13.38 -3.55 0.49
C GLY A 19 12.65 -4.88 0.67
N LEU A 20 11.99 -5.09 1.80
CA LEU A 20 11.22 -6.31 2.08
C LEU A 20 10.01 -6.47 1.17
N CYS A 21 9.31 -5.37 0.88
CA CYS A 21 8.22 -5.32 -0.09
C CYS A 21 8.67 -5.76 -1.48
N ASN A 22 9.83 -5.28 -1.95
CA ASN A 22 10.39 -5.66 -3.25
C ASN A 22 10.87 -7.13 -3.29
N MET A 23 11.25 -7.69 -2.14
CA MET A 23 11.58 -9.12 -2.01
C MET A 23 10.34 -10.03 -1.87
N GLY A 24 9.13 -9.47 -1.86
CA GLY A 24 7.89 -10.24 -1.62
C GLY A 24 7.75 -10.75 -0.18
N LEU A 25 8.56 -10.25 0.75
CA LEU A 25 8.57 -10.68 2.15
C LEU A 25 7.52 -9.92 2.98
N TRP A 26 6.26 -10.00 2.54
CA TRP A 26 5.13 -9.24 3.10
C TRP A 26 5.04 -9.32 4.63
N LYS A 27 5.10 -10.54 5.21
CA LYS A 27 5.01 -10.71 6.67
C LYS A 27 6.11 -9.96 7.43
N ARG A 28 7.32 -9.88 6.87
CA ARG A 28 8.43 -9.14 7.50
C ARG A 28 8.27 -7.64 7.34
N ALA A 29 7.79 -7.19 6.18
CA ALA A 29 7.49 -5.78 5.94
C ALA A 29 6.40 -5.29 6.91
N LEU A 30 5.33 -6.07 7.08
CA LEU A 30 4.25 -5.77 8.02
C LEU A 30 4.74 -5.75 9.47
N ALA A 31 5.57 -6.72 9.88
CA ALA A 31 6.15 -6.72 11.23
C ALA A 31 7.00 -5.47 11.50
N LEU A 32 7.79 -5.00 10.53
CA LEU A 32 8.53 -3.74 10.70
C LEU A 32 7.61 -2.52 10.78
N PHE A 33 6.53 -2.51 10.00
CA PHE A 33 5.51 -1.47 10.08
C PHE A 33 4.82 -1.44 11.46
N GLU A 34 4.50 -2.59 12.04
CA GLU A 34 3.95 -2.68 13.39
C GLU A 34 4.94 -2.17 14.45
N ILE A 35 6.21 -2.59 14.38
CA ILE A 35 7.27 -2.12 15.28
C ILE A 35 7.46 -0.59 15.16
N MET A 36 7.38 -0.04 13.95
CA MET A 36 7.46 1.40 13.70
C MET A 36 6.36 2.15 14.47
N ASN A 37 5.11 1.66 14.39
CA ASN A 37 3.97 2.21 15.11
C ASN A 37 4.11 2.07 16.63
N GLU A 38 4.53 0.91 17.13
CA GLU A 38 4.76 0.66 18.58
C GLU A 38 5.81 1.60 19.17
N LYS A 39 6.80 2.01 18.37
CA LYS A 39 7.83 2.97 18.77
C LYS A 39 7.38 4.43 18.64
N GLY A 40 6.14 4.69 18.23
CA GLY A 40 5.60 6.03 18.03
C GLY A 40 6.19 6.76 16.82
N ILE A 41 6.80 6.02 15.88
CA ILE A 41 7.29 6.60 14.63
C ILE A 41 6.11 6.62 13.67
N ILE A 42 5.64 7.82 13.31
CA ILE A 42 4.44 8.01 12.50
C ILE A 42 4.73 7.60 11.05
N PRO A 43 4.00 6.63 10.47
CA PRO A 43 4.12 6.28 9.06
C PRO A 43 3.78 7.44 8.14
N ASP A 44 4.47 7.52 7.00
CA ASP A 44 4.26 8.57 6.02
C ASP A 44 3.88 8.01 4.65
N VAL A 45 3.79 8.92 3.68
CA VAL A 45 3.50 8.61 2.28
C VAL A 45 4.44 7.52 1.73
N VAL A 46 5.72 7.54 2.10
CA VAL A 46 6.71 6.55 1.63
C VAL A 46 6.41 5.17 2.23
N THR A 47 6.01 5.11 3.49
CA THR A 47 5.58 3.86 4.14
C THR A 47 4.40 3.23 3.40
N PHE A 48 3.32 4.00 3.18
CA PHE A 48 2.10 3.49 2.57
C PHE A 48 2.23 3.20 1.08
N THR A 49 2.99 4.01 0.33
CA THR A 49 3.28 3.73 -1.09
C THR A 49 4.16 2.50 -1.30
N SER A 50 4.95 2.11 -0.29
CA SER A 50 5.72 0.86 -0.30
C SER A 50 4.86 -0.36 0.02
N LEU A 51 4.03 -0.27 1.08
CA LEU A 51 3.24 -1.40 1.57
C LEU A 51 2.03 -1.72 0.69
N THR A 52 1.34 -0.71 0.14
CA THR A 52 0.09 -0.92 -0.60
C THR A 52 0.27 -1.85 -1.81
N PRO A 53 1.25 -1.64 -2.72
CA PRO A 53 1.46 -2.54 -3.84
C PRO A 53 1.93 -3.93 -3.41
N ALA A 54 2.69 -4.02 -2.31
CA ALA A 54 3.16 -5.30 -1.78
C ALA A 54 2.01 -6.13 -1.20
N ALA A 55 1.05 -5.49 -0.53
CA ALA A 55 -0.17 -6.13 -0.05
C ALA A 55 -1.02 -6.67 -1.22
N CYS A 56 -1.19 -5.86 -2.27
CA CYS A 56 -1.91 -6.26 -3.49
C CYS A 56 -1.28 -7.51 -4.13
N LYS A 57 0.04 -7.47 -4.36
CA LYS A 57 0.80 -8.60 -4.94
C LYS A 57 0.77 -9.86 -4.07
N SER A 58 0.54 -9.72 -2.77
CA SER A 58 0.51 -10.82 -1.81
C SER A 58 -0.90 -11.38 -1.58
N GLY A 59 -1.91 -10.91 -2.32
CA GLY A 59 -3.31 -11.31 -2.15
C GLY A 59 -3.87 -10.94 -0.77
N LYS A 60 -3.44 -9.79 -0.23
CA LYS A 60 -3.90 -9.26 1.06
C LYS A 60 -4.76 -8.03 0.81
N TRP A 61 -5.93 -8.24 0.22
CA TRP A 61 -6.78 -7.15 -0.25
C TRP A 61 -7.31 -6.29 0.91
N GLU A 62 -7.68 -6.86 2.06
CA GLU A 62 -8.15 -6.07 3.21
C GLU A 62 -7.06 -5.09 3.67
N GLU A 63 -5.83 -5.58 3.72
CA GLU A 63 -4.65 -4.81 4.09
C GLU A 63 -4.32 -3.75 3.05
N ALA A 64 -4.39 -4.11 1.77
CA ALA A 64 -4.18 -3.17 0.66
C ALA A 64 -5.16 -2.00 0.72
N VAL A 65 -6.46 -2.27 0.92
CA VAL A 65 -7.50 -1.24 1.04
C VAL A 65 -7.28 -0.37 2.28
N ARG A 66 -6.90 -0.98 3.42
CA ARG A 66 -6.59 -0.22 4.63
C ARG A 66 -5.40 0.73 4.43
N LEU A 67 -4.31 0.23 3.87
CA LEU A 67 -3.10 1.02 3.60
C LEU A 67 -3.35 2.11 2.56
N PHE A 68 -4.20 1.83 1.57
CA PHE A 68 -4.64 2.79 0.57
C PHE A 68 -5.42 3.96 1.20
N ARG A 69 -6.35 3.68 2.11
CA ARG A 69 -7.06 4.72 2.86
C ARG A 69 -6.13 5.55 3.72
N ASN A 70 -5.16 4.92 4.39
CA ASN A 70 -4.16 5.66 5.15
C ASN A 70 -3.32 6.60 4.26
N LEU A 71 -2.97 6.17 3.03
CA LEU A 71 -2.26 7.01 2.07
C LEU A 71 -3.07 8.27 1.69
N ILE A 72 -4.37 8.09 1.50
CA ILE A 72 -5.33 9.19 1.26
C ILE A 72 -5.37 10.13 2.45
N ASP A 73 -5.48 9.59 3.66
CA ASP A 73 -5.58 10.38 4.90
C ASP A 73 -4.30 11.19 5.17
N CYS A 74 -3.15 10.73 4.68
CA CYS A 74 -1.90 11.50 4.64
C CYS A 74 -1.92 12.67 3.63
N GLY A 75 -3.05 12.96 2.99
CA GLY A 75 -3.20 14.06 2.04
C GLY A 75 -2.59 13.79 0.67
N THR A 76 -2.24 12.54 0.37
CA THR A 76 -1.67 12.17 -0.94
C THR A 76 -2.80 11.78 -1.88
N LEU A 77 -2.76 12.29 -3.11
CA LEU A 77 -3.58 11.75 -4.20
C LEU A 77 -2.95 10.43 -4.66
N PRO A 78 -3.58 9.27 -4.44
CA PRO A 78 -3.07 8.02 -4.96
C PRO A 78 -3.06 8.09 -6.49
N ASN A 79 -1.94 7.69 -7.11
CA ASN A 79 -1.86 7.68 -8.56
C ASN A 79 -2.57 6.45 -9.15
N ILE A 80 -2.76 6.44 -10.47
CA ILE A 80 -3.45 5.37 -11.20
C ILE A 80 -2.86 3.97 -10.97
N VAL A 81 -1.55 3.88 -10.74
CA VAL A 81 -0.86 2.60 -10.49
C VAL A 81 -1.33 1.97 -9.18
N ILE A 82 -1.54 2.78 -8.14
CA ILE A 82 -1.98 2.28 -6.84
C ILE A 82 -3.45 1.84 -6.92
N PHE A 83 -4.31 2.63 -7.58
CA PHE A 83 -5.70 2.24 -7.84
C PHE A 83 -5.79 0.92 -8.61
N ASN A 84 -5.06 0.80 -9.72
CA ASN A 84 -5.04 -0.42 -10.53
C ASN A 84 -4.54 -1.64 -9.75
N SER A 85 -3.55 -1.46 -8.88
CA SER A 85 -3.04 -2.55 -8.03
C SER A 85 -4.10 -3.04 -7.04
N ALA A 86 -4.83 -2.12 -6.41
CA ALA A 86 -5.91 -2.46 -5.47
C ALA A 86 -7.12 -3.09 -6.20
N LEU A 87 -7.48 -2.59 -7.38
CA LEU A 87 -8.52 -3.17 -8.23
C LEU A 87 -8.18 -4.60 -8.66
N ASP A 88 -6.95 -4.83 -9.13
CA ASP A 88 -6.47 -6.18 -9.49
C ASP A 88 -6.54 -7.14 -8.30
N ALA A 89 -6.16 -6.70 -7.11
CA ALA A 89 -6.26 -7.51 -5.89
C ALA A 89 -7.71 -7.83 -5.50
N LEU A 90 -8.61 -6.85 -5.58
CA LEU A 90 -10.03 -7.04 -5.27
C LEU A 90 -10.71 -7.98 -6.27
N CYS A 91 -10.46 -7.81 -7.57
CA CYS A 91 -11.04 -8.66 -8.60
C CYS A 91 -10.54 -10.11 -8.49
N LYS A 92 -9.25 -10.33 -8.25
CA LYS A 92 -8.67 -11.68 -8.03
C LYS A 92 -9.30 -12.44 -6.85
N ASP A 93 -9.72 -11.71 -5.82
CA ASP A 93 -10.37 -12.28 -4.64
C ASP A 93 -11.91 -12.27 -4.75
N GLY A 94 -12.46 -11.96 -5.93
CA GLY A 94 -13.91 -11.96 -6.20
C GLY A 94 -14.68 -10.82 -5.53
N LYS A 95 -13.99 -9.77 -5.08
CA LYS A 95 -14.54 -8.60 -4.39
C LYS A 95 -14.99 -7.52 -5.39
N THR A 96 -15.91 -7.90 -6.27
CA THR A 96 -16.37 -7.06 -7.38
C THR A 96 -17.10 -5.80 -6.92
N ALA A 97 -17.89 -5.86 -5.85
CA ALA A 97 -18.58 -4.68 -5.31
C ALA A 97 -17.58 -3.65 -4.77
N GLU A 98 -16.57 -4.10 -4.03
CA GLU A 98 -15.49 -3.27 -3.51
C GLU A 98 -14.63 -2.69 -4.63
N ALA A 99 -14.38 -3.46 -5.69
CA ALA A 99 -13.68 -2.99 -6.88
C ALA A 99 -14.45 -1.85 -7.57
N LEU A 100 -15.77 -1.99 -7.73
CA LEU A 100 -16.61 -0.94 -8.30
C LEU A 100 -16.62 0.34 -7.44
N ASN A 101 -16.76 0.20 -6.12
CA ASN A 101 -16.66 1.34 -5.19
C ASN A 101 -15.30 2.06 -5.31
N LEU A 102 -14.22 1.30 -5.52
CA LEU A 102 -12.89 1.87 -5.69
C LEU A 102 -12.73 2.63 -7.02
N VAL A 103 -13.42 2.20 -8.09
CA VAL A 103 -13.49 2.95 -9.36
C VAL A 103 -14.29 4.24 -9.20
N GLU A 104 -15.41 4.21 -8.46
CA GLU A 104 -16.16 5.43 -8.16
C GLU A 104 -15.31 6.43 -7.38
N GLU A 105 -14.57 5.97 -6.36
CA GLU A 105 -13.63 6.80 -5.61
C GLU A 105 -12.51 7.37 -6.50
N MET A 106 -11.99 6.58 -7.44
CA MET A 106 -11.00 7.01 -8.43
C MET A 106 -11.52 8.20 -9.26
N LEU A 107 -12.76 8.09 -9.77
CA LEU A 107 -13.42 9.14 -10.55
C LEU A 107 -13.71 10.40 -9.71
N LEU A 108 -14.20 10.24 -8.48
CA LEU A 108 -14.45 11.36 -7.55
C LEU A 108 -13.19 12.16 -7.24
N ARG A 109 -12.03 11.50 -7.24
CA ARG A 109 -10.72 12.12 -7.04
C ARG A 109 -10.08 12.67 -8.32
N GLY A 110 -10.79 12.60 -9.45
CA GLY A 110 -10.31 13.10 -10.74
C GLY A 110 -9.26 12.21 -11.40
N VAL A 111 -9.03 10.99 -10.90
CA VAL A 111 -8.14 10.01 -11.52
C VAL A 111 -8.97 9.24 -12.56
N LYS A 112 -8.55 9.26 -13.83
CA LYS A 112 -9.29 8.60 -14.91
C LYS A 112 -8.91 7.11 -15.01
N PRO A 113 -9.88 6.18 -14.98
CA PRO A 113 -9.66 4.78 -15.33
C PRO A 113 -8.89 4.62 -16.64
N ASP A 114 -7.95 3.68 -16.70
CA ASP A 114 -7.23 3.31 -17.91
C ASP A 114 -7.56 1.89 -18.38
N LEU A 115 -6.89 1.45 -19.44
CA LEU A 115 -7.06 0.10 -19.98
C LEU A 115 -6.79 -0.98 -18.92
N VAL A 116 -5.84 -0.74 -18.00
CA VAL A 116 -5.52 -1.68 -16.94
C VAL A 116 -6.67 -1.75 -15.94
N THR A 117 -7.29 -0.61 -15.58
CA THR A 117 -8.50 -0.58 -14.74
C THR A 117 -9.61 -1.47 -15.31
N TYR A 118 -9.95 -1.29 -16.59
CA TYR A 118 -11.02 -2.07 -17.23
C TYR A 118 -10.65 -3.54 -17.39
N ASN A 119 -9.40 -3.86 -17.73
CA ASN A 119 -8.94 -5.24 -17.82
C ASN A 119 -9.03 -5.96 -16.47
N SER A 120 -8.72 -5.29 -15.37
CA SER A 120 -8.86 -5.85 -14.02
C SER A 120 -10.30 -6.15 -13.65
N LEU A 121 -11.29 -5.39 -14.15
CA LEU A 121 -12.72 -5.60 -13.86
C LEU A 121 -13.37 -6.73 -14.69
N ILE A 122 -12.80 -7.06 -15.84
CA ILE A 122 -13.37 -8.03 -16.79
C ILE A 122 -12.81 -9.46 -16.56
N ASN A 123 -11.59 -9.56 -16.03
CA ASN A 123 -10.92 -10.83 -15.71
C ASN A 123 -11.54 -11.54 -14.50
#